data_AF-A0ABD0YV48-F1
#
_entry.id   AF-A0ABD0YV48-F1
#
_cell.length_a   1.000
_cell.length_b   1.000
_cell.length_c   1.000
_cell.angle_alpha   90.00
_cell.angle_beta   90.00
_cell.angle_gamma   90.00
#
_symmetry.space_group_name_H-M   'P 1'
#
loop_
_entity.id
_entity.type
_entity.pdbx_description
1 polymer ?
#
loop_
_entity_poly.entity_id
_entity_poly.type
_entity_poly.pdbx_seq_one_letter_code
_entity_poly.pdbx_strand_id
1 'polypeptide(L)'
;MGPVGPWATGRVDWGPLSGLTGTRPVVDKYSITRYSEGEWRKHNEEVLTTSADDLHKINVTEFNSRRALESISKSADQNQWKSTKKLAERTHEIFRWKTEVERAIDAITEECKMLESERRRTSQARSVLGIVRSISNECMSRRGMREGYELARDKIEEELIKEAALVNEVGGLMQRTLLQIEEQLARNKSVKARLEDDWSDKHEAHAIDLENAGLNNRSSKVLFKPASTRFAENQASPAGWINATREVLATAEAVRCQSSELRSLLAGPILNDCVRDLKAQAEKVDMAFARGITDTELCVKAMRVELDVVVRRNSESEKLIFDLEAGVRGLDKATKVVQTRLDNRLQRPRYENARDKAQFGLIEEAKSLSDQTTTLKAQLEEAKTVLHSLVKARGVLEKELQNKLKTLYIDKVRCQAMRAQYPSAAAMIGN
;
A
#
# COMPACT_ATOMS: atom_id res chain seq x y z
N MET A 1 52.17 5.44 -120.72
CA MET A 1 53.03 6.48 -121.32
C MET A 1 52.44 6.86 -122.67
N GLY A 2 51.90 8.07 -122.79
CA GLY A 2 51.58 8.72 -124.06
C GLY A 2 52.65 9.76 -124.40
N PRO A 3 52.75 10.24 -125.66
CA PRO A 3 53.89 11.03 -126.12
C PRO A 3 53.91 12.41 -125.48
N VAL A 4 55.06 12.80 -124.95
CA VAL A 4 55.34 14.14 -124.43
C VAL A 4 55.82 15.01 -125.59
N GLY A 5 55.04 16.03 -125.95
CA GLY A 5 55.39 17.02 -126.98
C GLY A 5 56.48 18.00 -126.52
N PRO A 6 57.14 18.73 -127.45
CA PRO A 6 58.49 19.26 -127.26
C PRO A 6 58.61 20.58 -126.47
N TRP A 7 57.67 20.90 -125.57
CA TRP A 7 57.59 22.23 -124.90
C TRP A 7 57.55 22.19 -123.36
N ALA A 8 58.19 21.21 -122.74
CA ALA A 8 58.32 21.15 -121.27
C ALA A 8 59.74 21.51 -120.81
N THR A 9 60.03 22.80 -120.66
CA THR A 9 61.26 23.30 -120.04
C THR A 9 60.96 23.76 -118.62
N GLY A 10 61.02 22.87 -117.65
CA GLY A 10 60.85 23.18 -116.22
C GLY A 10 61.80 22.33 -115.36
N ARG A 11 62.59 22.98 -114.50
CA ARG A 11 63.57 22.32 -113.62
C ARG A 11 62.88 21.38 -112.62
N VAL A 12 63.51 20.24 -112.39
CA VAL A 12 63.13 19.26 -111.37
C VAL A 12 63.79 19.66 -110.05
N ASP A 13 63.02 20.08 -109.06
CA ASP A 13 63.48 20.15 -107.67
C ASP A 13 63.26 18.79 -107.00
N TRP A 14 64.36 18.17 -106.58
CA TRP A 14 64.36 16.90 -105.84
C TRP A 14 64.36 17.18 -104.34
N GLY A 15 63.21 16.96 -103.69
CA GLY A 15 63.09 16.81 -102.24
C GLY A 15 62.87 15.33 -101.86
N PRO A 16 63.58 14.77 -100.86
CA PRO A 16 63.56 13.34 -100.58
C PRO A 16 62.41 13.00 -99.63
N LEU A 17 61.23 12.72 -100.18
CA LEU A 17 60.18 11.92 -99.53
C LEU A 17 59.40 11.20 -100.63
N SER A 18 60.14 10.37 -101.35
CA SER A 18 59.68 9.36 -102.29
C SER A 18 59.20 8.14 -101.52
N GLY A 19 57.92 7.82 -101.63
CA GLY A 19 57.37 6.56 -101.14
C GLY A 19 56.18 6.13 -101.99
N LEU A 20 56.46 5.25 -102.96
CA LEU A 20 55.52 4.56 -103.86
C LEU A 20 54.89 5.38 -105.01
N THR A 21 55.52 5.22 -106.19
CA THR A 21 55.00 5.30 -107.57
C THR A 21 53.71 6.08 -107.80
N GLY A 22 53.87 7.35 -108.17
CA GLY A 22 52.87 8.16 -108.85
C GLY A 22 53.51 9.47 -109.25
N THR A 23 53.88 9.62 -110.53
CA THR A 23 54.37 10.89 -111.07
C THR A 23 53.35 11.98 -110.79
N ARG A 24 53.73 12.99 -110.01
CA ARG A 24 52.90 14.17 -109.76
C ARG A 24 52.77 14.97 -111.08
N PRO A 25 51.57 15.38 -111.51
CA PRO A 25 51.45 16.19 -112.74
C PRO A 25 52.14 17.54 -112.54
N VAL A 26 52.80 18.04 -113.59
CA VAL A 26 53.38 19.39 -113.62
C VAL A 26 52.23 20.41 -113.47
N VAL A 27 52.36 21.30 -112.48
CA VAL A 27 51.36 22.33 -112.19
C VAL A 27 51.68 23.58 -113.02
N ASP A 28 50.84 23.91 -114.01
CA ASP A 28 50.84 25.21 -114.71
C ASP A 28 49.65 26.06 -114.20
N LYS A 29 49.66 27.38 -114.47
CA LYS A 29 48.70 28.43 -114.04
C LYS A 29 47.21 28.13 -114.27
N TYR A 30 46.86 27.04 -114.96
CA TYR A 30 45.48 26.60 -115.22
C TYR A 30 45.15 25.16 -114.77
N SER A 31 46.05 24.42 -114.11
CA SER A 31 45.79 23.06 -113.61
C SER A 31 45.76 23.02 -112.07
N ILE A 32 44.58 22.80 -111.47
CA ILE A 32 44.33 22.80 -110.02
C ILE A 32 44.61 21.43 -109.35
N THR A 33 45.14 20.43 -110.05
CA THR A 33 45.18 19.06 -109.54
C THR A 33 46.41 18.78 -108.65
N ARG A 34 46.26 19.02 -107.34
CA ARG A 34 47.27 18.71 -106.29
C ARG A 34 47.50 17.22 -106.02
N TYR A 35 46.58 16.36 -106.47
CA TYR A 35 46.53 14.91 -106.20
C TYR A 35 46.26 14.13 -107.51
N SER A 36 46.78 12.92 -107.61
CA SER A 36 46.57 11.97 -108.72
C SER A 36 45.26 11.17 -108.58
N GLU A 37 44.76 10.59 -109.67
CA GLU A 37 43.55 9.76 -109.69
C GLU A 37 43.67 8.53 -108.77
N GLY A 38 44.87 7.96 -108.66
CA GLY A 38 45.18 6.86 -107.72
C GLY A 38 45.14 7.31 -106.25
N GLU A 39 45.65 8.51 -105.94
CA GLU A 39 45.57 9.09 -104.58
C GLU A 39 44.12 9.46 -104.21
N TRP A 40 43.32 9.98 -105.16
CA TRP A 40 41.90 10.26 -104.96
C TRP A 40 41.08 8.98 -104.71
N ARG A 41 41.32 7.92 -105.51
CA ARG A 41 40.67 6.62 -105.30
C ARG A 41 41.05 6.00 -103.96
N LYS A 42 42.34 6.00 -103.61
CA LYS A 42 42.83 5.45 -102.33
C LYS A 42 42.28 6.24 -101.12
N HIS A 43 42.26 7.56 -101.18
CA HIS A 43 41.67 8.38 -100.12
C HIS A 43 40.17 8.12 -99.95
N ASN A 44 39.42 8.03 -101.05
CA ASN A 44 37.99 7.72 -100.97
C ASN A 44 37.74 6.28 -100.48
N GLU A 45 38.57 5.32 -100.88
CA GLU A 45 38.52 3.94 -100.36
C GLU A 45 38.83 3.91 -98.87
N GLU A 46 39.86 4.62 -98.39
CA GLU A 46 40.19 4.78 -96.96
C GLU A 46 39.06 5.47 -96.17
N VAL A 47 38.43 6.51 -96.73
CA VAL A 47 37.29 7.20 -96.10
C VAL A 47 36.08 6.29 -96.01
N LEU A 48 35.77 5.53 -97.08
CA LEU A 48 34.64 4.60 -97.10
C LEU A 48 34.88 3.38 -96.20
N THR A 49 36.10 2.84 -96.15
CA THR A 49 36.46 1.72 -95.26
C THR A 49 36.51 2.15 -93.80
N THR A 50 37.10 3.30 -93.47
CA THR A 50 37.09 3.85 -92.10
C THR A 50 35.66 4.12 -91.64
N SER A 51 34.82 4.69 -92.51
CA SER A 51 33.39 4.90 -92.21
C SER A 51 32.64 3.57 -92.00
N ALA A 52 32.95 2.53 -92.77
CA ALA A 52 32.34 1.21 -92.62
C ALA A 52 32.77 0.53 -91.31
N ASP A 53 34.05 0.62 -90.95
CA ASP A 53 34.60 0.11 -89.69
C ASP A 53 33.99 0.83 -88.49
N ASP A 54 33.85 2.15 -88.54
CA ASP A 54 33.24 2.93 -87.46
C ASP A 54 31.74 2.65 -87.33
N LEU A 55 31.01 2.46 -88.44
CA LEU A 55 29.62 1.99 -88.41
C LEU A 55 29.52 0.59 -87.81
N HIS A 56 30.42 -0.32 -88.16
CA HIS A 56 30.45 -1.66 -87.57
C HIS A 56 30.70 -1.60 -86.05
N LYS A 57 31.68 -0.81 -85.59
CA LYS A 57 31.94 -0.59 -84.16
C LYS A 57 30.73 -0.01 -83.44
N ILE A 58 30.04 0.97 -84.04
CA ILE A 58 28.81 1.56 -83.47
C ILE A 58 27.72 0.50 -83.36
N ASN A 59 27.46 -0.28 -84.42
CA ASN A 59 26.42 -1.33 -84.41
C ASN A 59 26.70 -2.41 -83.36
N VAL A 60 27.95 -2.84 -83.23
CA VAL A 60 28.37 -3.80 -82.19
C VAL A 60 28.22 -3.18 -80.79
N THR A 61 28.63 -1.92 -80.61
CA THR A 61 28.50 -1.21 -79.33
C THR A 61 27.04 -1.00 -78.96
N GLU A 62 26.18 -0.66 -79.91
CA GLU A 62 24.74 -0.47 -79.71
C GLU A 62 24.06 -1.79 -79.33
N PHE A 63 24.36 -2.87 -80.04
CA PHE A 63 23.85 -4.21 -79.73
C PHE A 63 24.27 -4.65 -78.31
N ASN A 64 25.56 -4.51 -77.99
CA ASN A 64 26.09 -4.85 -76.67
C ASN A 64 25.48 -3.97 -75.58
N SER A 65 25.33 -2.66 -75.83
CA SER A 65 24.77 -1.70 -74.87
C SER A 65 23.28 -1.95 -74.62
N ARG A 66 22.46 -2.21 -75.65
CA ARG A 66 21.05 -2.56 -75.49
C ARG A 66 20.87 -3.85 -74.70
N ARG A 67 21.64 -4.89 -75.04
CA ARG A 67 21.61 -6.16 -74.31
C ARG A 67 22.06 -6.00 -72.86
N ALA A 68 23.10 -5.18 -72.62
CA ALA A 68 23.55 -4.85 -71.27
C ALA A 68 22.47 -4.09 -70.49
N LEU A 69 21.83 -3.09 -71.10
CA LEU A 69 20.75 -2.30 -70.48
C LEU A 69 19.58 -3.19 -70.08
N GLU A 70 19.09 -4.06 -70.97
CA GLU A 70 18.02 -4.99 -70.64
C GLU A 70 18.40 -5.95 -69.51
N SER A 71 19.60 -6.53 -69.58
CA SER A 71 20.08 -7.47 -68.57
C SER A 71 20.24 -6.80 -67.20
N ILE A 72 20.84 -5.61 -67.17
CA ILE A 72 21.05 -4.81 -65.95
C ILE A 72 19.71 -4.34 -65.39
N SER A 73 18.80 -3.85 -66.22
CA SER A 73 17.46 -3.42 -65.79
C SER A 73 16.68 -4.58 -65.17
N LYS A 74 16.64 -5.74 -65.83
CA LYS A 74 15.97 -6.95 -65.31
C LYS A 74 16.59 -7.39 -63.97
N SER A 75 17.92 -7.37 -63.86
CA SER A 75 18.63 -7.69 -62.62
C SER A 75 18.32 -6.69 -61.51
N ALA A 76 18.28 -5.39 -61.82
CA ALA A 76 17.94 -4.33 -60.87
C ALA A 76 16.49 -4.46 -60.37
N ASP A 77 15.52 -4.64 -61.26
CA ASP A 77 14.11 -4.86 -60.91
C ASP A 77 13.93 -6.11 -60.04
N GLN A 78 14.61 -7.19 -60.40
CA GLN A 78 14.58 -8.44 -59.65
C GLN A 78 15.17 -8.29 -58.23
N ASN A 79 16.25 -7.52 -58.09
CA ASN A 79 16.87 -7.23 -56.79
C ASN A 79 15.98 -6.30 -55.95
N GLN A 80 15.39 -5.27 -56.56
CA GLN A 80 14.44 -4.38 -55.89
C GLN A 80 13.25 -5.18 -55.37
N TRP A 81 12.65 -6.04 -56.19
CA TRP A 81 11.54 -6.91 -55.76
C TRP A 81 11.92 -7.82 -54.58
N LYS A 82 13.11 -8.44 -54.63
CA LYS A 82 13.60 -9.30 -53.53
C LYS A 82 13.78 -8.50 -52.24
N SER A 83 14.33 -7.29 -52.31
CA SER A 83 14.52 -6.41 -51.15
C SER A 83 13.19 -5.91 -50.58
N THR A 84 12.24 -5.51 -51.43
CA THR A 84 10.88 -5.13 -51.01
C THR A 84 10.18 -6.28 -50.30
N LYS A 85 10.32 -7.51 -50.79
CA LYS A 85 9.77 -8.70 -50.12
C LYS A 85 10.36 -8.90 -48.72
N LYS A 86 11.69 -8.78 -48.57
CA LYS A 86 12.37 -8.89 -47.27
C LYS A 86 11.95 -7.78 -46.29
N LEU A 87 11.76 -6.55 -46.78
CA LEU A 87 11.25 -5.44 -45.97
C LEU A 87 9.81 -5.71 -45.49
N ALA A 88 8.96 -6.26 -46.35
CA ALA A 88 7.59 -6.65 -45.96
C ALA A 88 7.59 -7.76 -44.90
N GLU A 89 8.44 -8.79 -45.06
CA GLU A 89 8.62 -9.85 -44.05
C GLU A 89 9.09 -9.27 -42.71
N ARG A 90 10.06 -8.35 -42.72
CA ARG A 90 10.56 -7.67 -41.52
C ARG A 90 9.49 -6.80 -40.86
N THR A 91 8.72 -6.05 -41.65
CA THR A 91 7.61 -5.21 -41.17
C THR A 91 6.60 -6.06 -40.39
N HIS A 92 6.25 -7.24 -40.92
CA HIS A 92 5.33 -8.16 -40.24
C HIS A 92 5.91 -8.70 -38.92
N GLU A 93 7.20 -9.02 -38.89
CA GLU A 93 7.88 -9.46 -37.66
C GLU A 93 7.88 -8.37 -36.58
N ILE A 94 8.23 -7.13 -36.94
CA ILE A 94 8.21 -6.00 -36.00
C ILE A 94 6.79 -5.76 -35.50
N PHE A 95 5.78 -5.79 -36.40
CA PHE A 95 4.37 -5.63 -36.02
C PHE A 95 3.92 -6.68 -35.00
N ARG A 96 4.29 -7.94 -35.22
CA ARG A 96 4.00 -9.03 -34.28
C ARG A 96 4.58 -8.74 -32.90
N TRP A 97 5.87 -8.44 -32.80
CA TRP A 97 6.52 -8.17 -31.51
C TRP A 97 5.98 -6.91 -30.84
N LYS A 98 5.72 -5.85 -31.60
CA LYS A 98 5.05 -4.64 -31.10
C LYS A 98 3.71 -4.97 -30.44
N THR A 99 2.90 -5.79 -31.10
CA THR A 99 1.59 -6.21 -30.59
C THR A 99 1.72 -7.07 -29.32
N GLU A 100 2.70 -7.97 -29.23
CA GLU A 100 2.95 -8.74 -28.01
C GLU A 100 3.35 -7.84 -26.82
N VAL A 101 4.21 -6.85 -27.07
CA VAL A 101 4.62 -5.87 -26.05
C VAL A 101 3.43 -5.02 -25.61
N GLU A 102 2.58 -4.58 -26.54
CA GLU A 102 1.36 -3.83 -26.24
C GLU A 102 0.42 -4.62 -25.30
N ARG A 103 0.19 -5.92 -25.59
CA ARG A 103 -0.60 -6.78 -24.69
C ARG A 103 0.02 -6.92 -23.31
N ALA A 104 1.35 -7.01 -23.22
CA ALA A 104 2.05 -7.07 -21.95
C ALA A 104 1.92 -5.76 -21.14
N ILE A 105 1.95 -4.60 -21.83
CA ILE A 105 1.68 -3.28 -21.22
C ILE A 105 0.27 -3.24 -20.64
N ASP A 106 -0.74 -3.69 -21.41
CA ASP A 106 -2.13 -3.73 -20.92
C ASP A 106 -2.26 -4.64 -19.70
N ALA A 107 -1.67 -5.84 -19.74
CA ALA A 107 -1.72 -6.81 -18.65
C ALA A 107 -1.08 -6.28 -17.36
N ILE A 108 0.11 -5.64 -17.44
CA ILE A 108 0.77 -5.07 -16.26
C ILE A 108 0.06 -3.81 -15.77
N THR A 109 -0.59 -3.05 -16.66
CA THR A 109 -1.41 -1.88 -16.31
C THR A 109 -2.62 -2.29 -15.49
N GLU A 110 -3.34 -3.34 -15.90
CA GLU A 110 -4.47 -3.87 -15.14
C GLU A 110 -4.02 -4.45 -13.80
N GLU A 111 -2.91 -5.17 -13.75
CA GLU A 111 -2.36 -5.67 -12.49
C GLU A 111 -1.96 -4.53 -11.54
N CYS A 112 -1.39 -3.42 -12.05
CA CYS A 112 -1.14 -2.22 -11.24
C CYS A 112 -2.43 -1.64 -10.64
N LYS A 113 -3.51 -1.57 -11.42
CA LYS A 113 -4.81 -1.07 -10.94
C LYS A 113 -5.38 -1.96 -9.85
N MET A 114 -5.34 -3.28 -10.04
CA MET A 114 -5.80 -4.24 -9.05
C MET A 114 -4.98 -4.17 -7.76
N LEU A 115 -3.66 -4.12 -7.85
CA LEU A 115 -2.80 -4.01 -6.69
C LEU A 115 -2.98 -2.66 -5.94
N GLU A 116 -3.23 -1.56 -6.67
CA GLU A 116 -3.56 -0.27 -6.06
C GLU A 116 -4.91 -0.30 -5.33
N SER A 117 -5.90 -1.05 -5.81
CA SER A 117 -7.16 -1.24 -5.07
C SER A 117 -6.96 -1.97 -3.75
N GLU A 118 -6.14 -3.03 -3.72
CA GLU A 118 -5.81 -3.73 -2.47
C GLU A 118 -4.98 -2.85 -1.51
N ARG A 119 -4.10 -1.99 -2.03
CA ARG A 119 -3.39 -0.98 -1.23
C ARG A 119 -4.38 -0.06 -0.51
N ARG A 120 -5.35 0.49 -1.25
CA ARG A 120 -6.37 1.40 -0.70
C ARG A 120 -7.21 0.69 0.35
N ARG A 121 -7.67 -0.52 0.06
CA ARG A 121 -8.42 -1.37 0.99
C ARG A 121 -7.64 -1.65 2.28
N THR A 122 -6.38 -2.06 2.17
CA THR A 122 -5.51 -2.32 3.33
C THR A 122 -5.24 -1.05 4.15
N SER A 123 -5.07 0.09 3.47
CA SER A 123 -4.90 1.40 4.13
C SER A 123 -6.15 1.81 4.90
N GLN A 124 -7.33 1.62 4.30
CA GLN A 124 -8.62 1.89 4.94
C GLN A 124 -8.84 0.98 6.16
N ALA A 125 -8.59 -0.33 6.01
CA ALA A 125 -8.66 -1.31 7.10
C ALA A 125 -7.78 -0.89 8.29
N ARG A 126 -6.56 -0.42 8.01
CA ARG A 126 -5.63 0.08 9.02
C ARG A 126 -6.11 1.37 9.69
N SER A 127 -6.72 2.29 8.95
CA SER A 127 -7.33 3.49 9.50
C SER A 127 -8.42 3.13 10.52
N VAL A 128 -9.31 2.19 10.15
CA VAL A 128 -10.37 1.68 11.02
C VAL A 128 -9.80 0.96 12.25
N LEU A 129 -8.70 0.21 12.10
CA LEU A 129 -7.99 -0.38 13.24
C LEU A 129 -7.50 0.68 14.24
N GLY A 130 -7.20 1.90 13.79
CA GLY A 130 -6.89 3.04 14.64
C GLY A 130 -8.04 3.40 15.59
N ILE A 131 -9.29 3.27 15.14
CA ILE A 131 -10.49 3.47 15.97
C ILE A 131 -10.56 2.38 17.04
N VAL A 132 -10.37 1.12 16.66
CA VAL A 132 -10.35 -0.02 17.61
C VAL A 132 -9.29 0.22 18.70
N ARG A 133 -8.08 0.63 18.32
CA ARG A 133 -7.01 0.98 19.25
C ARG A 133 -7.42 2.08 20.23
N SER A 134 -8.07 3.12 19.72
CA SER A 134 -8.55 4.24 20.53
C SER A 134 -9.60 3.78 21.54
N ILE A 135 -10.52 2.89 21.15
CA ILE A 135 -11.55 2.34 22.03
C ILE A 135 -10.91 1.54 23.17
N SER A 136 -10.02 0.59 22.85
CA SER A 136 -9.35 -0.24 23.87
C SER A 136 -8.53 0.62 24.84
N ASN A 137 -7.75 1.58 24.33
CA ASN A 137 -6.92 2.46 25.15
C ASN A 137 -7.74 3.38 26.06
N GLU A 138 -8.82 3.97 25.55
CA GLU A 138 -9.67 4.82 26.38
C GLU A 138 -10.42 3.99 27.43
N CYS A 139 -10.85 2.76 27.10
CA CYS A 139 -11.44 1.87 28.10
C CYS A 139 -10.46 1.55 29.25
N MET A 140 -9.22 1.22 28.93
CA MET A 140 -8.16 1.01 29.93
C MET A 140 -7.89 2.28 30.74
N SER A 141 -7.76 3.43 30.08
CA SER A 141 -7.51 4.73 30.75
C SER A 141 -8.63 5.09 31.73
N ARG A 142 -9.89 4.95 31.31
CA ARG A 142 -11.06 5.21 32.17
C ARG A 142 -11.10 4.26 33.36
N ARG A 143 -10.81 2.98 33.14
CA ARG A 143 -10.75 1.98 34.20
C ARG A 143 -9.61 2.21 35.18
N GLY A 144 -8.55 2.90 34.76
CA GLY A 144 -7.49 3.41 35.62
C GLY A 144 -7.93 4.51 36.59
N MET A 145 -9.14 5.09 36.42
CA MET A 145 -9.71 6.11 37.31
C MET A 145 -10.57 5.51 38.44
N ARG A 146 -10.65 4.19 38.53
CA ARG A 146 -11.26 3.47 39.65
C ARG A 146 -10.41 3.66 40.92
N GLU A 147 -11.05 3.57 42.09
CA GLU A 147 -10.43 3.94 43.37
C GLU A 147 -10.40 2.75 44.35
N GLY A 148 -9.40 2.75 45.22
CA GLY A 148 -9.27 1.73 46.27
C GLY A 148 -9.14 0.31 45.70
N TYR A 149 -9.86 -0.64 46.28
CA TYR A 149 -9.83 -2.05 45.87
C TYR A 149 -10.49 -2.31 44.51
N GLU A 150 -11.19 -1.32 43.94
CA GLU A 150 -11.76 -1.41 42.59
C GLU A 150 -10.70 -1.34 41.49
N LEU A 151 -9.51 -0.81 41.80
CA LEU A 151 -8.36 -0.78 40.90
C LEU A 151 -7.62 -2.13 40.91
N ALA A 152 -8.39 -3.22 40.78
CA ALA A 152 -7.86 -4.57 40.69
C ALA A 152 -7.64 -4.96 39.22
N ARG A 153 -6.64 -5.82 38.99
CA ARG A 153 -6.45 -6.47 37.69
C ARG A 153 -7.47 -7.61 37.55
N ASP A 154 -8.68 -7.23 37.17
CA ASP A 154 -9.80 -8.15 36.96
C ASP A 154 -9.77 -8.77 35.56
N LYS A 155 -10.78 -9.60 35.27
CA LYS A 155 -10.91 -10.29 33.98
C LYS A 155 -11.10 -9.33 32.80
N ILE A 156 -11.78 -8.21 33.00
CA ILE A 156 -11.99 -7.21 31.95
C ILE A 156 -10.64 -6.57 31.58
N GLU A 157 -9.81 -6.27 32.57
CA GLU A 157 -8.48 -5.70 32.36
C GLU A 157 -7.58 -6.66 31.57
N GLU A 158 -7.60 -7.95 31.91
CA GLU A 158 -6.86 -8.98 31.17
C GLU A 158 -7.27 -9.05 29.70
N GLU A 159 -8.57 -9.05 29.41
CA GLU A 159 -9.05 -9.16 28.04
C GLU A 159 -8.84 -7.87 27.23
N LEU A 160 -8.90 -6.69 27.86
CA LEU A 160 -8.53 -5.42 27.24
C LEU A 160 -7.04 -5.34 26.88
N ILE A 161 -6.15 -5.83 27.77
CA ILE A 161 -4.71 -5.90 27.48
C ILE A 161 -4.44 -6.82 26.28
N LYS A 162 -5.13 -7.97 26.22
CA LYS A 162 -5.03 -8.89 25.07
C LYS A 162 -5.56 -8.26 23.79
N GLU A 163 -6.68 -7.51 23.86
CA GLU A 163 -7.21 -6.76 22.72
C GLU A 163 -6.20 -5.72 22.22
N ALA A 164 -5.59 -4.94 23.13
CA ALA A 164 -4.58 -3.96 22.77
C ALA A 164 -3.32 -4.59 22.14
N ALA A 165 -2.87 -5.73 22.66
CA ALA A 165 -1.76 -6.48 22.09
C ALA A 165 -2.09 -6.97 20.66
N LEU A 166 -3.26 -7.59 20.47
CA LEU A 166 -3.72 -8.06 19.16
C LEU A 166 -3.84 -6.91 18.14
N VAL A 167 -4.38 -5.77 18.55
CA VAL A 167 -4.49 -4.58 17.70
C VAL A 167 -3.12 -4.06 17.25
N ASN A 168 -2.10 -4.15 18.10
CA ASN A 168 -0.74 -3.77 17.74
C ASN A 168 -0.11 -4.78 16.78
N GLU A 169 -0.29 -6.08 17.01
CA GLU A 169 0.20 -7.15 16.13
C GLU A 169 -0.42 -7.04 14.73
N VAL A 170 -1.75 -6.94 14.64
CA VAL A 170 -2.48 -6.76 13.39
C VAL A 170 -2.06 -5.46 12.69
N GLY A 171 -1.91 -4.37 13.45
CA GLY A 171 -1.46 -3.09 12.91
C GLY A 171 -0.05 -3.15 12.32
N GLY A 172 0.85 -3.90 12.97
CA GLY A 172 2.19 -4.16 12.46
C GLY A 172 2.18 -5.01 11.20
N LEU A 173 1.32 -6.04 11.14
CA LEU A 173 1.14 -6.86 9.95
C LEU A 173 0.64 -6.03 8.76
N MET A 174 -0.43 -5.25 8.94
CA MET A 174 -0.97 -4.37 7.90
C MET A 174 0.07 -3.35 7.39
N GLN A 175 0.90 -2.79 8.27
CA GLN A 175 1.97 -1.87 7.86
C GLN A 175 3.05 -2.57 7.02
N ARG A 176 3.50 -3.77 7.40
CA ARG A 176 4.46 -4.55 6.60
C ARG A 176 3.90 -4.91 5.24
N THR A 177 2.64 -5.32 5.23
CA THR A 177 1.89 -5.62 4.02
C THR A 177 1.78 -4.42 3.08
N LEU A 178 1.45 -3.22 3.60
CA LEU A 178 1.42 -2.00 2.79
C LEU A 178 2.77 -1.69 2.14
N LEU A 179 3.88 -1.86 2.87
CA LEU A 179 5.22 -1.66 2.32
C LEU A 179 5.52 -2.66 1.19
N GLN A 180 5.16 -3.93 1.35
CA GLN A 180 5.31 -4.94 0.31
C GLN A 180 4.50 -4.60 -0.95
N ILE A 181 3.28 -4.09 -0.79
CA ILE A 181 2.44 -3.64 -1.89
C ILE A 181 3.08 -2.45 -2.62
N GLU A 182 3.59 -1.46 -1.88
CA GLU A 182 4.23 -0.28 -2.47
C GLU A 182 5.51 -0.63 -3.23
N GLU A 183 6.33 -1.52 -2.68
CA GLU A 183 7.53 -2.04 -3.35
C GLU A 183 7.17 -2.81 -4.63
N GLN A 184 6.15 -3.66 -4.58
CA GLN A 184 5.69 -4.41 -5.75
C GLN A 184 5.10 -3.48 -6.82
N LEU A 185 4.34 -2.45 -6.44
CA LEU A 185 3.84 -1.43 -7.38
C LEU A 185 4.99 -0.68 -8.05
N ALA A 186 6.06 -0.36 -7.32
CA ALA A 186 7.25 0.28 -7.90
C ALA A 186 7.93 -0.64 -8.93
N ARG A 187 8.07 -1.94 -8.63
CA ARG A 187 8.56 -2.94 -9.59
C ARG A 187 7.68 -3.04 -10.84
N ASN A 188 6.37 -3.15 -10.66
CA ASN A 188 5.42 -3.23 -11.79
C ASN A 188 5.53 -1.98 -12.69
N LYS A 189 5.60 -0.78 -12.11
CA LYS A 189 5.74 0.49 -12.85
C LYS A 189 7.08 0.59 -13.60
N SER A 190 8.17 0.12 -12.98
CA SER A 190 9.49 0.10 -13.62
C SER A 190 9.51 -0.81 -14.86
N VAL A 191 8.93 -2.02 -14.75
CA VAL A 191 8.85 -2.93 -15.91
C VAL A 191 7.87 -2.42 -16.97
N LYS A 192 6.77 -1.78 -16.57
CA LYS A 192 5.86 -1.11 -17.50
C LYS A 192 6.59 -0.05 -18.33
N ALA A 193 7.39 0.81 -17.71
CA ALA A 193 8.17 1.82 -18.43
C ALA A 193 9.13 1.18 -19.45
N ARG A 194 9.83 0.10 -19.07
CA ARG A 194 10.69 -0.65 -20.01
C ARG A 194 9.94 -1.25 -21.19
N LEU A 195 8.71 -1.73 -20.98
CA LEU A 195 7.86 -2.21 -22.07
C LEU A 195 7.39 -1.06 -22.97
N GLU A 196 7.05 0.10 -22.40
CA GLU A 196 6.65 1.29 -23.16
C GLU A 196 7.80 1.82 -24.04
N ASP A 197 9.03 1.81 -23.52
CA ASP A 197 10.24 2.13 -24.28
C ASP A 197 10.43 1.16 -25.47
N ASP A 198 10.39 -0.16 -25.21
CA ASP A 198 10.54 -1.18 -26.27
C ASP A 198 9.40 -1.12 -27.31
N TRP A 199 8.18 -0.79 -26.88
CA TRP A 199 7.05 -0.57 -27.78
C TRP A 199 7.24 0.67 -28.63
N SER A 200 7.75 1.77 -28.06
CA SER A 200 8.02 3.02 -28.78
C SER A 200 9.04 2.80 -29.88
N ASP A 201 10.16 2.16 -29.56
CA ASP A 201 11.20 1.81 -30.54
C ASP A 201 10.65 0.93 -31.67
N LYS A 202 9.81 -0.05 -31.33
CA LYS A 202 9.16 -0.91 -32.33
C LYS A 202 8.12 -0.18 -33.16
N HIS A 203 7.41 0.77 -32.57
CA HIS A 203 6.44 1.60 -33.27
C HIS A 203 7.12 2.43 -34.35
N GLU A 204 8.22 3.10 -34.00
CA GLU A 204 9.00 3.90 -34.95
C GLU A 204 9.66 3.02 -36.01
N ALA A 205 10.32 1.93 -35.61
CA ALA A 205 10.93 0.98 -36.55
C ALA A 205 9.91 0.40 -37.54
N HIS A 206 8.71 0.03 -37.07
CA HIS A 206 7.63 -0.44 -37.94
C HIS A 206 7.17 0.64 -38.93
N ALA A 207 7.05 1.89 -38.50
CA ALA A 207 6.65 2.99 -39.39
C ALA A 207 7.68 3.23 -40.50
N ILE A 208 8.97 3.20 -40.15
CA ILE A 208 10.09 3.33 -41.10
C ILE A 208 10.08 2.18 -42.10
N ASP A 209 9.99 0.93 -41.65
CA ASP A 209 10.02 -0.24 -42.54
C ASP A 209 8.77 -0.31 -43.43
N LEU A 210 7.61 0.11 -42.92
CA LEU A 210 6.38 0.22 -43.71
C LEU A 210 6.50 1.29 -44.81
N GLU A 211 7.07 2.45 -44.51
CA GLU A 211 7.35 3.48 -45.54
C GLU A 211 8.32 2.94 -46.59
N ASN A 212 9.41 2.29 -46.16
CA ASN A 212 10.42 1.72 -47.06
C ASN A 212 9.86 0.61 -47.95
N ALA A 213 8.98 -0.25 -47.43
CA ALA A 213 8.31 -1.28 -48.20
C ALA A 213 7.38 -0.70 -49.29
N GLY A 214 6.88 0.53 -49.09
CA GLY A 214 6.04 1.26 -50.06
C GLY A 214 6.81 2.06 -51.13
N LEU A 215 8.13 2.22 -51.00
CA LEU A 215 8.93 2.99 -51.96
C LEU A 215 9.09 2.24 -53.30
N ASN A 216 8.97 2.98 -54.39
CA ASN A 216 9.21 2.49 -55.75
C ASN A 216 9.92 3.57 -56.60
N ASN A 217 10.30 3.23 -57.84
CA ASN A 217 11.08 4.12 -58.71
C ASN A 217 10.34 5.40 -59.13
N ARG A 218 9.03 5.50 -58.86
CA ARG A 218 8.21 6.70 -59.12
C ARG A 218 7.92 7.50 -57.84
N SER A 219 8.42 7.07 -56.69
CA SER A 219 8.23 7.77 -55.41
C SER A 219 8.99 9.09 -55.39
N SER A 220 8.30 10.19 -55.05
CA SER A 220 8.87 11.55 -55.05
C SER A 220 9.94 11.80 -53.98
N LYS A 221 10.01 10.96 -52.93
CA LYS A 221 10.94 11.09 -51.81
C LYS A 221 12.29 10.38 -52.02
N VAL A 222 12.52 9.76 -53.18
CA VAL A 222 13.76 8.99 -53.45
C VAL A 222 14.89 9.94 -53.85
N LEU A 223 16.01 9.90 -53.10
CA LEU A 223 17.16 10.78 -53.27
C LEU A 223 18.47 9.98 -53.14
N PHE A 224 19.56 10.46 -53.74
CA PHE A 224 20.89 9.88 -53.50
C PHE A 224 21.35 10.14 -52.05
N LYS A 225 21.82 9.08 -51.37
CA LYS A 225 22.32 9.13 -49.98
C LYS A 225 23.71 8.46 -49.89
N PRO A 226 24.82 9.16 -50.24
CA PRO A 226 26.14 8.57 -50.49
C PRO A 226 26.88 7.88 -49.32
N ALA A 227 26.27 7.82 -48.12
CA ALA A 227 26.85 7.13 -46.94
C ALA A 227 25.93 6.03 -46.37
N SER A 228 24.77 5.79 -46.98
CA SER A 228 23.75 4.85 -46.48
C SER A 228 24.14 3.37 -46.57
N THR A 229 25.16 3.04 -47.37
CA THR A 229 25.65 1.67 -47.56
C THR A 229 26.60 1.20 -46.46
N ARG A 230 26.90 2.05 -45.46
CA ARG A 230 27.78 1.71 -44.34
C ARG A 230 26.99 1.01 -43.24
N PHE A 231 27.58 0.00 -42.61
CA PHE A 231 27.08 -0.54 -41.36
C PHE A 231 27.39 0.46 -40.24
N ALA A 232 26.39 0.82 -39.44
CA ALA A 232 26.63 1.62 -38.25
C ALA A 232 27.29 0.75 -37.16
N GLU A 233 28.21 1.33 -36.39
CA GLU A 233 29.03 0.59 -35.41
C GLU A 233 28.21 -0.09 -34.30
N ASN A 234 27.01 0.44 -33.98
CA ASN A 234 26.16 -0.01 -32.88
C ASN A 234 24.86 -0.71 -33.33
N GLN A 235 24.87 -1.43 -34.45
CA GLN A 235 23.68 -2.16 -34.91
C GLN A 235 23.47 -3.47 -34.13
N ALA A 236 22.25 -3.68 -33.64
CA ALA A 236 21.87 -4.94 -33.01
C ALA A 236 21.78 -6.06 -34.04
N SER A 237 22.21 -7.27 -33.66
CA SER A 237 21.96 -8.46 -34.47
C SER A 237 20.47 -8.85 -34.40
N PRO A 238 19.91 -9.51 -35.44
CA PRO A 238 18.51 -9.96 -35.40
C PRO A 238 18.20 -10.85 -34.20
N ALA A 239 19.12 -11.75 -33.85
CA ALA A 239 18.99 -12.59 -32.66
C ALA A 239 19.01 -11.76 -31.37
N GLY A 240 19.90 -10.76 -31.28
CA GLY A 240 19.95 -9.83 -30.15
C GLY A 240 18.67 -9.03 -29.97
N TRP A 241 18.08 -8.54 -31.07
CA TRP A 241 16.80 -7.82 -31.06
C TRP A 241 15.65 -8.69 -30.54
N ILE A 242 15.51 -9.93 -31.02
CA ILE A 242 14.48 -10.86 -30.54
C ILE A 242 14.69 -11.20 -29.06
N ASN A 243 15.93 -11.47 -28.67
CA ASN A 243 16.26 -11.85 -27.30
C ASN A 243 15.98 -10.71 -26.31
N ALA A 244 16.33 -9.47 -26.67
CA ALA A 244 16.03 -8.30 -25.83
C ALA A 244 14.54 -8.16 -25.55
N THR A 245 13.69 -8.28 -26.57
CA THR A 245 12.22 -8.21 -26.39
C THR A 245 11.68 -9.39 -25.57
N ARG A 246 12.18 -10.60 -25.82
CA ARG A 246 11.79 -11.78 -25.03
C ARG A 246 12.16 -11.64 -23.56
N GLU A 247 13.33 -11.08 -23.26
CA GLU A 247 13.80 -10.87 -21.90
C GLU A 247 12.93 -9.86 -21.15
N VAL A 248 12.56 -8.74 -21.79
CA VAL A 248 11.66 -7.74 -21.21
C VAL A 248 10.28 -8.35 -20.95
N LEU A 249 9.73 -9.10 -21.91
CA LEU A 249 8.45 -9.81 -21.75
C LEU A 249 8.50 -10.86 -20.62
N ALA A 250 9.57 -11.65 -20.54
CA ALA A 250 9.74 -12.64 -19.48
C ALA A 250 9.85 -11.99 -18.10
N THR A 251 10.56 -10.86 -18.01
CA THR A 251 10.66 -10.08 -16.77
C THR A 251 9.31 -9.50 -16.37
N ALA A 252 8.54 -8.98 -17.33
CA ALA A 252 7.20 -8.45 -17.09
C ALA A 252 6.26 -9.51 -16.57
N GLU A 253 6.27 -10.70 -17.18
CA GLU A 253 5.43 -11.80 -16.74
C GLU A 253 5.82 -12.30 -15.35
N ALA A 254 7.12 -12.42 -15.05
CA ALA A 254 7.58 -12.82 -13.72
C ALA A 254 7.13 -11.83 -12.63
N VAL A 255 7.29 -10.52 -12.87
CA VAL A 255 6.88 -9.46 -11.95
C VAL A 255 5.36 -9.42 -11.78
N ARG A 256 4.60 -9.64 -12.87
CA ARG A 256 3.14 -9.73 -12.83
C ARG A 256 2.65 -10.94 -12.02
N CYS A 257 3.29 -12.10 -12.17
CA CYS A 257 3.00 -13.29 -11.37
C CYS A 257 3.23 -13.04 -9.88
N GLN A 258 4.36 -12.44 -9.51
CA GLN A 258 4.64 -12.05 -8.11
C GLN A 258 3.58 -11.08 -7.55
N SER A 259 3.13 -10.12 -8.36
CA SER A 259 2.05 -9.19 -7.99
C SER A 259 0.73 -9.92 -7.75
N SER A 260 0.36 -10.85 -8.64
CA SER A 260 -0.87 -11.64 -8.53
C SER A 260 -0.85 -12.59 -7.33
N GLU A 261 0.31 -13.20 -7.02
CA GLU A 261 0.49 -14.03 -5.82
C GLU A 261 0.34 -13.21 -4.54
N LEU A 262 0.99 -12.04 -4.47
CA LEU A 262 0.83 -11.12 -3.35
C LEU A 262 -0.65 -10.74 -3.18
N ARG A 263 -1.33 -10.35 -4.25
CA ARG A 263 -2.76 -10.00 -4.21
C ARG A 263 -3.64 -11.16 -3.73
N SER A 264 -3.33 -12.39 -4.12
CA SER A 264 -4.06 -13.59 -3.68
C SER A 264 -3.90 -13.86 -2.19
N LEU A 265 -2.68 -13.65 -1.66
CA LEU A 265 -2.39 -13.76 -0.22
C LEU A 265 -3.12 -12.68 0.60
N LEU A 266 -3.31 -11.49 0.03
CA LEU A 266 -4.02 -10.37 0.67
C LEU A 266 -5.53 -10.56 0.70
N ALA A 267 -6.11 -10.95 -0.45
CA ALA A 267 -7.54 -11.11 -0.60
C ALA A 267 -8.11 -12.28 0.22
N GLY A 268 -7.30 -13.31 0.49
CA GLY A 268 -7.71 -14.51 1.21
C GLY A 268 -7.52 -14.43 2.74
N PRO A 269 -6.41 -14.92 3.29
CA PRO A 269 -6.26 -15.15 4.73
C PRO A 269 -5.96 -13.90 5.55
N ILE A 270 -5.06 -13.01 5.10
CA ILE A 270 -4.46 -12.01 6.01
C ILE A 270 -5.51 -11.07 6.63
N LEU A 271 -6.31 -10.37 5.83
CA LEU A 271 -7.28 -9.41 6.35
C LEU A 271 -8.46 -10.10 7.04
N ASN A 272 -8.96 -11.20 6.47
CA ASN A 272 -10.11 -11.91 7.01
C ASN A 272 -9.80 -12.59 8.35
N ASP A 273 -8.63 -13.22 8.48
CA ASP A 273 -8.18 -13.83 9.73
C ASP A 273 -7.97 -12.76 10.81
N CYS A 274 -7.34 -11.63 10.46
CA CYS A 274 -7.16 -10.51 11.38
C CYS A 274 -8.50 -9.97 11.91
N VAL A 275 -9.48 -9.76 11.01
CA VAL A 275 -10.81 -9.27 11.38
C VAL A 275 -11.55 -10.28 12.25
N ARG A 276 -11.47 -11.57 11.92
CA ARG A 276 -12.05 -12.66 12.72
C ARG A 276 -11.47 -12.66 14.13
N ASP A 277 -10.16 -12.59 14.26
CA ASP A 277 -9.47 -12.68 15.54
C ASP A 277 -9.76 -11.43 16.39
N LEU A 278 -9.80 -10.23 15.78
CA LEU A 278 -10.22 -8.99 16.44
C LEU A 278 -11.65 -9.05 16.94
N LYS A 279 -12.59 -9.57 16.14
CA LYS A 279 -13.99 -9.76 16.55
C LYS A 279 -14.11 -10.76 17.69
N ALA A 280 -13.45 -11.90 17.60
CA ALA A 280 -13.46 -12.91 18.65
C ALA A 280 -12.90 -12.35 19.97
N GLN A 281 -11.85 -11.51 19.91
CA GLN A 281 -11.32 -10.86 21.10
C GLN A 281 -12.25 -9.76 21.63
N ALA A 282 -12.86 -8.96 20.75
CA ALA A 282 -13.87 -7.97 21.11
C ALA A 282 -15.06 -8.60 21.85
N GLU A 283 -15.55 -9.75 21.38
CA GLU A 283 -16.63 -10.50 22.05
C GLU A 283 -16.22 -10.99 23.44
N LYS A 284 -14.98 -11.44 23.63
CA LYS A 284 -14.46 -11.82 24.96
C LYS A 284 -14.43 -10.64 25.91
N VAL A 285 -14.00 -9.47 25.43
CA VAL A 285 -14.02 -8.22 26.20
C VAL A 285 -15.45 -7.84 26.59
N ASP A 286 -16.39 -7.88 25.64
CA ASP A 286 -17.79 -7.53 25.89
C ASP A 286 -18.46 -8.50 26.87
N MET A 287 -18.19 -9.81 26.76
CA MET A 287 -18.64 -10.80 27.74
C MET A 287 -18.04 -10.57 29.13
N ALA A 288 -16.75 -10.21 29.21
CA ALA A 288 -16.11 -9.88 30.47
C ALA A 288 -16.76 -8.65 31.11
N PHE A 289 -17.03 -7.60 30.32
CA PHE A 289 -17.74 -6.41 30.81
C PHE A 289 -19.14 -6.77 31.32
N ALA A 290 -19.92 -7.53 30.55
CA ALA A 290 -21.28 -7.92 30.94
C ALA A 290 -21.30 -8.68 32.27
N ARG A 291 -20.37 -9.62 32.46
CA ARG A 291 -20.22 -10.37 33.72
C ARG A 291 -19.78 -9.46 34.86
N GLY A 292 -18.70 -8.70 34.70
CA GLY A 292 -18.17 -7.84 35.75
C GLY A 292 -19.14 -6.74 36.19
N ILE A 293 -19.93 -6.19 35.27
CA ILE A 293 -21.01 -5.25 35.59
C ILE A 293 -22.09 -5.93 36.43
N THR A 294 -22.53 -7.13 36.04
CA THR A 294 -23.54 -7.90 36.78
C THR A 294 -23.05 -8.23 38.19
N ASP A 295 -21.80 -8.68 38.33
CA ASP A 295 -21.20 -8.99 39.63
C ASP A 295 -21.11 -7.75 40.53
N THR A 296 -20.75 -6.60 39.94
CA THR A 296 -20.70 -5.31 40.66
C THR A 296 -22.09 -4.84 41.07
N GLU A 297 -23.11 -5.00 40.22
CA GLU A 297 -24.50 -4.70 40.54
C GLU A 297 -25.03 -5.53 41.71
N LEU A 298 -24.71 -6.83 41.74
CA LEU A 298 -25.05 -7.71 42.85
C LEU A 298 -24.36 -7.27 44.14
N CYS A 299 -23.07 -6.91 44.09
CA CYS A 299 -22.35 -6.36 45.23
C CYS A 299 -22.98 -5.06 45.75
N VAL A 300 -23.32 -4.13 44.85
CA VAL A 300 -24.02 -2.87 45.19
C VAL A 300 -25.35 -3.16 45.87
N LYS A 301 -26.13 -4.12 45.35
CA LYS A 301 -27.42 -4.51 45.95
C LYS A 301 -27.23 -5.10 47.35
N ALA A 302 -26.27 -6.01 47.52
CA ALA A 302 -25.96 -6.61 48.81
C ALA A 302 -25.49 -5.58 49.84
N MET A 303 -24.58 -4.67 49.45
CA MET A 303 -24.10 -3.59 50.32
C MET A 303 -25.22 -2.62 50.72
N ARG A 304 -26.16 -2.32 49.82
CA ARG A 304 -27.33 -1.49 50.16
C ARG A 304 -28.24 -2.15 51.19
N VAL A 305 -28.47 -3.46 51.07
CA VAL A 305 -29.26 -4.23 52.05
C VAL A 305 -28.56 -4.23 53.41
N GLU A 306 -27.25 -4.50 53.44
CA GLU A 306 -26.48 -4.49 54.69
C GLU A 306 -26.45 -3.09 55.32
N LEU A 307 -26.30 -2.04 54.51
CA LEU A 307 -26.33 -0.66 54.98
C LEU A 307 -27.68 -0.32 55.63
N ASP A 308 -28.81 -0.74 55.05
CA ASP A 308 -30.14 -0.54 55.64
C ASP A 308 -30.27 -1.23 57.01
N VAL A 309 -29.75 -2.46 57.12
CA VAL A 309 -29.70 -3.19 58.40
C VAL A 309 -28.86 -2.43 59.43
N VAL A 310 -27.65 -1.98 59.08
CA VAL A 310 -26.77 -1.25 60.00
C VAL A 310 -27.37 0.09 60.41
N VAL A 311 -27.99 0.83 59.49
CA VAL A 311 -28.66 2.10 59.81
C VAL A 311 -29.84 1.88 60.76
N ARG A 312 -30.63 0.81 60.57
CA ARG A 312 -31.72 0.44 61.47
C ARG A 312 -31.20 0.02 62.85
N ARG A 313 -30.13 -0.78 62.90
CA ARG A 313 -29.49 -1.17 64.17
C ARG A 313 -28.91 0.02 64.92
N ASN A 314 -28.34 1.01 64.21
CA ASN A 314 -27.90 2.27 64.82
C ASN A 314 -29.05 2.98 65.54
N SER A 315 -30.20 3.16 64.90
CA SER A 315 -31.34 3.85 65.52
C SER A 315 -31.96 3.05 66.67
N GLU A 316 -32.00 1.72 66.57
CA GLU A 316 -32.39 0.83 67.68
C GLU A 316 -31.43 0.96 68.87
N SER A 317 -30.11 1.00 68.63
CA SER A 317 -29.10 1.18 69.68
C SER A 317 -29.13 2.57 70.31
N GLU A 318 -29.38 3.63 69.53
CA GLU A 318 -29.59 4.99 70.06
C GLU A 318 -30.81 5.05 70.99
N LYS A 319 -31.91 4.39 70.60
CA LYS A 319 -33.10 4.28 71.45
C LYS A 319 -32.81 3.48 72.73
N LEU A 320 -32.10 2.37 72.63
CA LEU A 320 -31.70 1.57 73.79
C LEU A 320 -30.85 2.39 74.77
N ILE A 321 -29.90 3.19 74.27
CA ILE A 321 -29.10 4.11 75.10
C ILE A 321 -30.01 5.12 75.80
N PHE A 322 -30.95 5.73 75.08
CA PHE A 322 -31.92 6.67 75.68
C PHE A 322 -32.76 6.03 76.80
N ASP A 323 -33.26 4.82 76.56
CA ASP A 323 -34.07 4.06 77.53
C ASP A 323 -33.23 3.65 78.76
N LEU A 324 -31.99 3.21 78.57
CA LEU A 324 -31.05 2.87 79.65
C LEU A 324 -30.69 4.10 80.49
N GLU A 325 -30.42 5.25 79.86
CA GLU A 325 -30.17 6.51 80.58
C GLU A 325 -31.40 6.95 81.39
N ALA A 326 -32.61 6.78 80.84
CA ALA A 326 -33.85 7.05 81.57
C ALA A 326 -34.01 6.11 82.77
N GLY A 327 -33.68 4.82 82.60
CA GLY A 327 -33.65 3.82 83.67
C GLY A 327 -32.68 4.19 84.79
N VAL A 328 -31.45 4.57 84.46
CA VAL A 328 -30.44 5.03 85.44
C VAL A 328 -30.94 6.27 86.19
N ARG A 329 -31.50 7.27 85.49
CA ARG A 329 -32.11 8.45 86.16
C ARG A 329 -33.27 8.06 87.08
N GLY A 330 -34.04 7.03 86.73
CA GLY A 330 -35.10 6.46 87.57
C GLY A 330 -34.55 5.87 88.85
N LEU A 331 -33.49 5.05 88.76
CA LEU A 331 -32.81 4.47 89.92
C LEU A 331 -32.12 5.53 90.79
N ASP A 332 -31.55 6.59 90.20
CA ASP A 332 -30.97 7.70 90.95
C ASP A 332 -32.05 8.43 91.78
N LYS A 333 -33.26 8.60 91.23
CA LYS A 333 -34.40 9.16 91.98
C LYS A 333 -34.82 8.26 93.14
N ALA A 334 -34.93 6.94 92.90
CA ALA A 334 -35.25 5.98 93.95
C ALA A 334 -34.17 5.96 95.06
N THR A 335 -32.91 5.96 94.67
CA THR A 335 -31.76 6.01 95.58
C THR A 335 -31.78 7.25 96.45
N LYS A 336 -32.06 8.43 95.87
CA LYS A 336 -32.23 9.68 96.62
C LYS A 336 -33.34 9.57 97.67
N VAL A 337 -34.50 8.98 97.32
CA VAL A 337 -35.60 8.79 98.27
C VAL A 337 -35.16 7.93 99.46
N VAL A 338 -34.51 6.80 99.23
CA VAL A 338 -34.04 5.90 100.29
C VAL A 338 -32.97 6.58 101.15
N GLN A 339 -32.01 7.27 100.54
CA GLN A 339 -30.96 8.01 101.24
C GLN A 339 -31.54 9.15 102.09
N THR A 340 -32.48 9.94 101.57
CA THR A 340 -33.16 10.99 102.33
C THR A 340 -33.99 10.40 103.48
N ARG A 341 -34.68 9.27 103.27
CA ARG A 341 -35.39 8.56 104.35
C ARG A 341 -34.43 8.10 105.45
N LEU A 342 -33.27 7.55 105.08
CA LEU A 342 -32.23 7.14 106.03
C LEU A 342 -31.65 8.34 106.79
N ASP A 343 -31.36 9.45 106.10
CA ASP A 343 -30.83 10.68 106.70
C ASP A 343 -31.81 11.30 107.72
N ASN A 344 -33.08 11.47 107.33
CA ASN A 344 -34.13 11.94 108.25
C ASN A 344 -34.23 11.05 109.50
N ARG A 345 -34.09 9.73 109.33
CA ARG A 345 -34.12 8.77 110.44
C ARG A 345 -32.91 8.88 111.37
N LEU A 346 -31.77 9.38 110.92
CA LEU A 346 -30.58 9.62 111.77
C LEU A 346 -30.76 10.80 112.72
N GLN A 347 -31.69 11.71 112.43
CA GLN A 347 -31.98 12.89 113.26
C GLN A 347 -32.87 12.58 114.48
N ARG A 348 -33.31 11.32 114.64
CA ARG A 348 -34.14 10.91 115.77
C ARG A 348 -33.38 11.08 117.10
N PRO A 349 -34.01 11.63 118.16
CA PRO A 349 -33.31 11.95 119.40
C PRO A 349 -33.09 10.70 120.28
N ARG A 350 -31.88 10.57 120.85
CA ARG A 350 -31.54 9.61 121.92
C ARG A 350 -32.00 8.18 121.60
N TYR A 351 -32.80 7.58 122.48
CA TYR A 351 -33.24 6.18 122.41
C TYR A 351 -34.24 5.92 121.26
N GLU A 352 -34.88 6.95 120.70
CA GLU A 352 -35.74 6.82 119.51
C GLU A 352 -34.92 6.59 118.22
N ASN A 353 -33.60 6.81 118.25
CA ASN A 353 -32.69 6.44 117.16
C ASN A 353 -32.37 4.94 117.18
N ALA A 354 -33.42 4.13 117.08
CA ALA A 354 -33.31 2.68 117.09
C ALA A 354 -33.01 2.13 115.68
N ARG A 355 -32.15 1.11 115.63
CA ARG A 355 -31.92 0.25 114.46
C ARG A 355 -33.02 -0.80 114.37
N ASP A 356 -34.21 -0.34 114.02
CA ASP A 356 -35.39 -1.19 113.87
C ASP A 356 -35.43 -1.87 112.49
N LYS A 357 -36.45 -2.71 112.28
CA LYS A 357 -36.66 -3.44 111.02
C LYS A 357 -36.76 -2.52 109.81
N ALA A 358 -37.38 -1.34 109.95
CA ALA A 358 -37.50 -0.37 108.87
C ALA A 358 -36.16 0.25 108.49
N GLN A 359 -35.27 0.53 109.46
CA GLN A 359 -33.91 0.99 109.19
C GLN A 359 -33.11 -0.04 108.40
N PHE A 360 -33.18 -1.33 108.78
CA PHE A 360 -32.50 -2.40 108.06
C PHE A 360 -33.06 -2.58 106.63
N GLY A 361 -34.38 -2.54 106.47
CA GLY A 361 -35.01 -2.62 105.15
C GLY A 361 -34.59 -1.50 104.19
N LEU A 362 -34.49 -0.26 104.67
CA LEU A 362 -33.98 0.87 103.85
C LEU A 362 -32.50 0.71 103.49
N ILE A 363 -31.68 0.14 104.38
CA ILE A 363 -30.26 -0.13 104.07
C ILE A 363 -30.13 -1.23 103.01
N GLU A 364 -30.94 -2.29 103.08
CA GLU A 364 -30.98 -3.35 102.07
C GLU A 364 -31.49 -2.82 100.71
N GLU A 365 -32.54 -1.99 100.72
CA GLU A 365 -33.06 -1.32 99.53
C GLU A 365 -31.98 -0.44 98.88
N ALA A 366 -31.24 0.36 99.67
CA ALA A 366 -30.14 1.19 99.16
C ALA A 366 -29.03 0.35 98.51
N LYS A 367 -28.66 -0.78 99.12
CA LYS A 367 -27.67 -1.71 98.54
C LYS A 367 -28.17 -2.30 97.22
N SER A 368 -29.41 -2.79 97.19
CA SER A 368 -30.01 -3.36 95.99
C SER A 368 -30.10 -2.35 94.84
N LEU A 369 -30.52 -1.11 95.12
CA LEU A 369 -30.56 -0.02 94.13
C LEU A 369 -29.16 0.35 93.62
N SER A 370 -28.14 0.31 94.49
CA SER A 370 -26.74 0.54 94.09
C SER A 370 -26.23 -0.53 93.12
N ASP A 371 -26.53 -1.80 93.40
CA ASP A 371 -26.14 -2.91 92.52
C ASP A 371 -26.85 -2.81 91.17
N GLN A 372 -28.17 -2.59 91.16
CA GLN A 372 -28.96 -2.40 89.94
C GLN A 372 -28.47 -1.21 89.11
N THR A 373 -28.12 -0.09 89.77
CA THR A 373 -27.56 1.10 89.11
C THR A 373 -26.22 0.78 88.45
N THR A 374 -25.37 0.02 89.12
CA THR A 374 -24.07 -0.41 88.60
C THR A 374 -24.25 -1.31 87.38
N THR A 375 -25.19 -2.26 87.43
CA THR A 375 -25.51 -3.14 86.29
C THR A 375 -26.04 -2.35 85.09
N LEU A 376 -27.01 -1.44 85.28
CA LEU A 376 -27.53 -0.63 84.16
C LEU A 376 -26.48 0.31 83.56
N LYS A 377 -25.59 0.88 84.39
CA LYS A 377 -24.46 1.69 83.89
C LYS A 377 -23.49 0.86 83.06
N ALA A 378 -23.20 -0.38 83.46
CA ALA A 378 -22.36 -1.28 82.67
C ALA A 378 -23.00 -1.59 81.29
N GLN A 379 -24.29 -1.92 81.27
CA GLN A 379 -25.03 -2.16 80.02
C GLN A 379 -25.10 -0.91 79.13
N LEU A 380 -25.21 0.28 79.72
CA LEU A 380 -25.18 1.54 78.98
C LEU A 380 -23.84 1.77 78.28
N GLU A 381 -22.73 1.53 78.97
CA GLU A 381 -21.40 1.66 78.36
C GLU A 381 -21.19 0.61 77.26
N GLU A 382 -21.64 -0.63 77.45
CA GLU A 382 -21.62 -1.65 76.40
C GLU A 382 -22.45 -1.21 75.17
N ALA A 383 -23.68 -0.73 75.36
CA ALA A 383 -24.52 -0.24 74.27
C ALA A 383 -23.88 0.93 73.50
N LYS A 384 -23.20 1.87 74.20
CA LYS A 384 -22.44 2.96 73.57
C LYS A 384 -21.27 2.44 72.73
N THR A 385 -20.53 1.44 73.23
CA THR A 385 -19.42 0.84 72.46
C THR A 385 -19.92 0.14 71.19
N VAL A 386 -21.05 -0.58 71.28
CA VAL A 386 -21.67 -1.23 70.13
C VAL A 386 -22.14 -0.18 69.11
N LEU A 387 -22.84 0.88 69.53
CA LEU A 387 -23.25 1.97 68.65
C LEU A 387 -22.04 2.59 67.91
N HIS A 388 -20.96 2.87 68.62
CA HIS A 388 -19.74 3.41 68.00
C HIS A 388 -19.18 2.49 66.91
N SER A 389 -19.18 1.18 67.15
CA SER A 389 -18.73 0.19 66.16
C SER A 389 -19.66 0.12 64.93
N LEU A 390 -20.98 0.21 65.13
CA LEU A 390 -21.96 0.23 64.05
C LEU A 390 -21.89 1.52 63.22
N VAL A 391 -21.65 2.68 63.84
CA VAL A 391 -21.41 3.95 63.13
C VAL A 391 -20.15 3.87 62.27
N LYS A 392 -19.07 3.26 62.77
CA LYS A 392 -17.87 3.00 61.96
C LYS A 392 -18.15 2.06 60.80
N ALA A 393 -18.85 0.95 61.05
CA ALA A 393 -19.22 -0.01 60.01
C ALA A 393 -20.07 0.63 58.91
N ARG A 394 -21.03 1.50 59.29
CA ARG A 394 -21.81 2.32 58.36
C ARG A 394 -20.91 3.16 57.46
N GLY A 395 -19.97 3.92 58.04
CA GLY A 395 -19.06 4.78 57.26
C GLY A 395 -18.19 4.00 56.27
N VAL A 396 -17.73 2.80 56.66
CA VAL A 396 -17.01 1.89 55.75
C VAL A 396 -17.92 1.42 54.61
N LEU A 397 -19.14 0.96 54.91
CA LEU A 397 -20.09 0.49 53.91
C LEU A 397 -20.50 1.61 52.93
N GLU A 398 -20.74 2.82 53.42
CA GLU A 398 -21.06 3.98 52.57
C GLU A 398 -19.92 4.30 51.60
N LYS A 399 -18.67 4.30 52.09
CA LYS A 399 -17.50 4.54 51.26
C LYS A 399 -17.29 3.46 50.20
N GLU A 400 -17.35 2.19 50.59
CA GLU A 400 -17.22 1.07 49.64
C GLU A 400 -18.34 1.08 48.61
N LEU A 401 -19.57 1.39 49.02
CA LEU A 401 -20.70 1.54 48.10
C LEU A 401 -20.46 2.67 47.08
N GLN A 402 -19.90 3.81 47.51
CA GLN A 402 -19.55 4.89 46.57
C GLN A 402 -18.49 4.44 45.56
N ASN A 403 -17.46 3.71 46.00
CA ASN A 403 -16.44 3.17 45.10
C ASN A 403 -17.06 2.23 44.06
N LYS A 404 -17.92 1.30 44.48
CA LYS A 404 -18.63 0.36 43.59
C LYS A 404 -19.54 1.08 42.58
N LEU A 405 -20.26 2.12 43.02
CA LEU A 405 -21.10 2.93 42.14
C LEU A 405 -20.27 3.69 41.10
N LYS A 406 -19.09 4.20 41.49
CA LYS A 406 -18.15 4.84 40.57
C LYS A 406 -17.62 3.84 39.53
N THR A 407 -17.21 2.64 39.95
CA THR A 407 -16.81 1.55 39.05
C THR A 407 -17.91 1.21 38.05
N LEU A 408 -19.14 1.04 38.54
CA LEU A 408 -20.28 0.73 37.69
C LEU A 408 -20.55 1.84 36.68
N TYR A 409 -20.44 3.11 37.07
CA TYR A 409 -20.54 4.23 36.13
C TYR A 409 -19.44 4.18 35.06
N ILE A 410 -18.20 3.89 35.43
CA ILE A 410 -17.08 3.78 34.49
C ILE A 410 -17.34 2.62 33.51
N ASP A 411 -17.57 1.41 34.00
CA ASP A 411 -17.67 0.22 33.16
C ASP A 411 -18.97 0.22 32.33
N LYS A 412 -20.13 0.50 32.95
CA LYS A 412 -21.46 0.44 32.31
C LYS A 412 -21.81 1.67 31.48
N VAL A 413 -21.45 2.87 31.92
CA VAL A 413 -21.87 4.10 31.21
C VAL A 413 -20.78 4.58 30.26
N ARG A 414 -19.52 4.56 30.69
CA ARG A 414 -18.44 5.13 29.87
C ARG A 414 -17.84 4.10 28.92
N CYS A 415 -17.37 2.96 29.43
CA CYS A 415 -16.71 1.94 28.60
C CYS A 415 -17.68 1.29 27.62
N GLN A 416 -18.86 0.84 28.06
CA GLN A 416 -19.84 0.26 27.13
C GLN A 416 -20.31 1.22 26.04
N ALA A 417 -20.45 2.52 26.32
CA ALA A 417 -20.81 3.52 25.30
C ALA A 417 -19.72 3.65 24.21
N MET A 418 -18.45 3.50 24.58
CA MET A 418 -17.34 3.48 23.61
C MET A 418 -17.27 2.17 22.85
N ARG A 419 -17.46 1.04 23.53
CA ARG A 419 -17.55 -0.29 22.92
C ARG A 419 -18.69 -0.39 21.92
N ALA A 420 -19.80 0.31 22.13
CA ALA A 420 -20.91 0.37 21.17
C ALA A 420 -20.51 1.00 19.81
N GLN A 421 -19.42 1.77 19.77
CA GLN A 421 -18.87 2.37 18.54
C GLN A 421 -17.85 1.45 17.85
N TYR A 422 -17.69 0.20 18.31
CA TYR A 422 -16.75 -0.73 17.71
C TYR A 422 -17.08 -0.97 16.23
N PRO A 423 -16.12 -0.84 15.30
CA PRO A 423 -16.39 -0.97 13.87
C PRO A 423 -17.00 -2.31 13.45
N SER A 424 -17.79 -2.28 12.36
CA SER A 424 -18.32 -3.50 11.74
C SER A 424 -17.20 -4.32 11.09
N ALA A 425 -17.44 -5.62 10.88
CA ALA A 425 -16.47 -6.47 10.17
C ALA A 425 -16.17 -5.94 8.76
N ALA A 426 -17.19 -5.44 8.05
CA ALA A 426 -17.02 -4.84 6.73
C ALA A 426 -16.08 -3.62 6.76
N ALA A 427 -16.26 -2.73 7.73
CA ALA A 427 -15.39 -1.56 7.89
C ALA A 427 -13.93 -1.95 8.22
N MET A 428 -13.74 -2.98 9.05
CA MET A 428 -12.39 -3.46 9.40
C MET A 428 -11.68 -4.17 8.25
N ILE A 429 -12.42 -4.70 7.27
CA ILE A 429 -11.86 -5.28 6.03
C ILE A 429 -11.49 -4.18 5.01
N GLY A 430 -11.89 -2.92 5.24
CA GLY A 430 -11.61 -1.79 4.36
C GLY A 430 -12.52 -1.72 3.13
N ASN A 431 -13.71 -2.33 3.20
CA ASN A 431 -14.74 -2.25 2.17
C ASN A 431 -15.57 -0.96 2.25
#